data_AF-A0A956TIV6-F1
#
_entry.id   AF-A0A956TIV6-F1
#
_cell.length_a   1.000
_cell.length_b   1.000
_cell.length_c   1.000
_cell.angle_alpha   90.00
_cell.angle_beta   90.00
_cell.angle_gamma   90.00
#
_symmetry.space_group_name_H-M   'P 1'
#
loop_
_entity.id
_entity.type
_entity.pdbx_description
1 polymer ?
#
loop_
_entity_poly.entity_id
_entity_poly.type
_entity_poly.pdbx_seq_one_letter_code
_entity_poly.pdbx_strand_id
1 'polypeptide(L)' 'MYIGGEWVDSLTGQTFEATNPATQEVIAYLQEGGREDARRAIEAANRARPVAARMSVW' A
#
# COMPACT_ATOMS: atom_id res chain seq x y z
N MET A 1 -2.11 -2.96 -4.31
CA MET A 1 -1.54 -1.99 -3.35
C MET A 1 -1.45 -0.63 -4.02
N TYR A 2 -1.29 0.47 -3.27
CA TYR A 2 -1.15 1.81 -3.85
C TYR A 2 0.20 2.41 -3.44
N ILE A 3 1.12 2.57 -4.39
CA ILE A 3 2.50 3.00 -4.14
C ILE A 3 2.86 4.08 -5.15
N GLY A 4 3.33 5.23 -4.66
CA GLY A 4 3.85 6.30 -5.52
C GLY A 4 2.82 6.98 -6.42
N GLY A 5 1.52 6.90 -6.08
CA GLY A 5 0.45 7.49 -6.88
C GLY A 5 -0.24 6.52 -7.84
N GLU A 6 0.11 5.23 -7.79
CA GLU A 6 -0.42 4.23 -8.72
C GLU A 6 -0.87 2.96 -8.00
N TRP A 7 -1.90 2.31 -8.55
CA TRP A 7 -2.27 0.96 -8.17
C TRP A 7 -1.28 -0.03 -8.78
N VAL A 8 -0.65 -0.84 -7.92
CA VAL A 8 0.36 -1.83 -8.32
C VAL A 8 0.08 -3.17 -7.66
N ASP A 9 0.44 -4.23 -8.35
CA ASP A 9 0.45 -5.59 -7.80
C ASP A 9 1.63 -5.78 -6.83
N SER A 10 1.48 -6.77 -5.94
CA SER A 10 2.57 -7.19 -5.06
C SER A 10 3.65 -7.91 -5.84
N LEU A 11 4.91 -7.62 -5.51
CA LEU A 11 6.04 -8.38 -6.08
C LEU A 11 6.07 -9.83 -5.60
N THR A 12 5.40 -10.16 -4.50
CA THR A 12 5.23 -11.55 -4.06
C THR A 12 4.23 -12.31 -4.93
N GLY A 13 3.32 -11.61 -5.61
CA GLY A 13 2.16 -12.18 -6.30
C GLY A 13 1.14 -12.84 -5.37
N GLN A 14 1.32 -12.75 -4.05
CA GLN A 14 0.46 -13.38 -3.05
C GLN A 14 -0.73 -12.47 -2.71
N THR A 15 -1.82 -13.10 -2.28
CA THR A 15 -3.03 -12.42 -1.79
C THR A 15 -3.55 -13.11 -0.55
N PHE A 16 -4.22 -12.36 0.32
CA PHE A 16 -4.91 -12.89 1.49
C PHE A 16 -6.39 -12.47 1.52
N GLU A 17 -7.19 -13.22 2.27
CA GLU A 17 -8.63 -12.96 2.43
C GLU A 17 -8.88 -11.86 3.45
N ALA A 18 -9.69 -10.88 3.06
CA ALA A 18 -10.32 -9.97 4.00
C ALA A 18 -11.67 -10.56 4.39
N THR A 19 -11.86 -10.84 5.68
CA THR A 19 -13.07 -11.49 6.21
C THR A 19 -13.89 -10.50 7.04
N ASN A 20 -15.21 -10.55 6.89
CA ASN A 20 -16.12 -9.82 7.77
C ASN A 20 -16.13 -10.47 9.17
N PRO A 21 -15.72 -9.76 10.25
CA PRO A 21 -15.67 -10.37 11.58
C PRO A 21 -17.04 -10.73 12.15
N ALA A 22 -18.13 -10.14 11.64
CA ALA A 22 -19.49 -10.41 12.11
C ALA A 22 -20.11 -11.66 11.46
N THR A 23 -19.84 -11.91 10.17
CA THR A 23 -20.45 -13.01 9.40
C THR A 23 -19.48 -14.13 9.05
N GLN A 24 -18.17 -13.92 9.22
CA GLN A 24 -17.09 -14.80 8.79
C GLN A 24 -17.00 -14.99 7.26
N GLU A 25 -17.73 -14.20 6.49
CA GLU A 25 -17.68 -14.25 5.02
C GLU A 25 -16.46 -13.51 4.46
N VAL A 26 -15.89 -14.03 3.38
CA VAL A 26 -14.82 -13.35 2.63
C VAL A 26 -15.43 -12.20 1.83
N ILE A 27 -14.92 -10.99 2.05
CA ILE A 27 -15.41 -9.76 1.39
C ILE A 27 -14.47 -9.25 0.30
N ALA A 28 -13.19 -9.65 0.31
CA ALA A 28 -12.23 -9.31 -0.73
C ALA A 28 -10.97 -10.17 -0.66
N TYR A 29 -10.20 -10.19 -1.75
CA TYR A 29 -8.81 -10.67 -1.78
C TYR A 29 -7.88 -9.47 -1.92
N LEU A 30 -6.95 -9.31 -0.99
CA LEU A 30 -6.02 -8.19 -0.93
C LEU A 30 -4.60 -8.67 -1.22
N GLN A 31 -3.84 -7.84 -1.93
CA GLN A 31 -2.42 -8.06 -2.23
C GLN A 31 -1.60 -8.16 -0.93
N GLU A 32 -0.83 -9.23 -0.76
CA GLU A 32 0.08 -9.45 0.37
C GLU A 32 1.46 -8.85 0.04
N GLY A 33 1.71 -7.64 0.55
CA GLY A 33 2.96 -6.91 0.29
C GLY A 33 4.18 -7.54 0.96
N GLY A 34 5.27 -7.67 0.21
CA GLY A 34 6.55 -8.17 0.69
C GLY A 34 7.51 -7.07 1.15
N ARG A 35 8.72 -7.49 1.53
CA ARG A 35 9.83 -6.59 1.90
C ARG A 35 10.15 -5.58 0.80
N GLU A 36 10.13 -6.02 -0.45
CA GLU A 36 10.51 -5.16 -1.58
C GLU A 36 9.42 -4.14 -1.93
N ASP A 37 8.14 -4.52 -1.78
CA ASP A 37 7.03 -3.57 -1.90
C ASP A 37 7.12 -2.48 -0.82
N ALA A 38 7.47 -2.86 0.41
CA ALA A 38 7.72 -1.91 1.49
C ALA A 38 8.89 -0.96 1.17
N ARG A 39 9.98 -1.46 0.58
CA ARG A 39 11.09 -0.61 0.10
C ARG A 39 10.63 0.39 -0.95
N ARG A 40 9.93 -0.07 -1.99
CA ARG A 40 9.37 0.79 -3.05
C ARG A 40 8.46 1.88 -2.49
N ALA A 41 7.65 1.55 -1.49
CA ALA A 41 6.79 2.51 -0.79
C ALA A 41 7.59 3.56 -0.01
N ILE A 42 8.61 3.15 0.74
CA ILE A 42 9.50 4.06 1.48
C ILE A 42 10.25 4.99 0.51
N GLU A 43 10.77 4.46 -0.59
CA GLU A 43 11.45 5.27 -1.60
C GLU A 43 10.52 6.30 -2.24
N ALA A 44 9.29 5.89 -2.62
CA ALA A 44 8.30 6.80 -3.17
C ALA A 44 7.94 7.92 -2.17
N ALA A 45 7.73 7.57 -0.90
CA ALA A 45 7.49 8.53 0.17
C ALA A 45 8.67 9.50 0.34
N ASN A 46 9.91 9.00 0.34
CA ASN A 46 11.11 9.82 0.46
C ASN A 46 11.29 10.78 -0.71
N ARG A 47 10.92 10.39 -1.94
CA ARG A 47 10.92 11.28 -3.11
C ARG A 47 9.89 12.41 -2.96
N ALA A 48 8.71 12.11 -2.42
CA ALA A 48 7.65 13.10 -2.22
C ALA A 48 7.88 14.02 -1.00
N ARG A 49 8.57 13.51 0.04
CA ARG A 49 8.75 14.19 1.34
C ARG A 49 9.20 15.66 1.24
N PRO A 50 10.18 16.06 0.41
CA PRO A 50 10.62 17.45 0.35
C PRO A 50 9.55 18.41 -0.16
N VAL A 51 8.69 17.96 -1.07
CA VAL A 51 7.56 18.76 -1.59
C VAL A 51 6.51 18.90 -0.50
N ALA A 52 6.11 17.79 0.12
CA ALA A 52 5.14 17.78 1.21
C ALA A 52 5.58 18.66 2.40
N ALA A 53 6.87 18.62 2.75
CA ALA A 53 7.43 19.40 3.86
C ALA A 53 7.42 20.92 3.63
N ARG A 54 7.26 21.39 2.38
CA ARG A 54 7.18 22.81 2.03
C ARG A 54 5.75 23.29 1.82
N MET A 55 4.78 22.38 1.90
CA MET A 55 3.38 22.77 1.80
C MET A 55 3.01 23.62 3.01
N SER A 56 2.35 24.76 2.76
CA SER A 56 1.86 25.61 3.83
C SER A 56 0.84 24.83 4.66
N VAL A 57 1.10 24.72 5.96
CA VAL A 57 0.04 24.47 6.92
C VAL A 57 -0.71 25.80 7.02
N TRP A 58 -2.00 25.79 6.70
CA TRP A 58 -2.85 26.98 6.66
C TRP A 58 -2.60 27.99 7.79
#